data_AF-A0A4Y2D744-F1
#
_entry.id   AF-A0A4Y2D744-F1
#
_cell.length_a   1.000
_cell.length_b   1.000
_cell.length_c   1.000
_cell.angle_alpha   90.00
_cell.angle_beta   90.00
_cell.angle_gamma   90.00
#
_symmetry.space_group_name_H-M   'P 1'
#
loop_
_entity.id
_entity.type
_entity.pdbx_description
1 polymer ?
#
loop_
_entity_poly.entity_id
_entity_poly.type
_entity_poly.pdbx_seq_one_letter_code
_entity_poly.pdbx_strand_id
1 'polypeptide(L)'
;MEDFVLLCNMLCRQKQNCQAWLSRLDKWREIPETTQPPHCEAHLERVIERHVFSGVQIPGMEWKIKGHRGRAARISYRYRVLCSPHYYDYTCAKFCRPRDDRFGHYKCDEQGDKVCLEGWQGPNCETAVCKLGCHPDHGFCSVPGECQ
;
A
#
# COMPACT_ATOMS: atom_id res chain seq x y z
N MET A 1 0.20 -10.02 -35.55
CA MET A 1 0.86 -10.25 -34.26
C MET A 1 1.80 -9.11 -34.04
N GLU A 2 1.36 -8.05 -33.37
CA GLU A 2 2.24 -7.18 -32.60
C GLU A 2 1.41 -6.69 -31.41
N ASP A 3 1.64 -7.32 -30.27
CA ASP A 3 1.07 -6.98 -28.98
C ASP A 3 1.84 -5.78 -28.41
N PHE A 4 1.19 -4.60 -28.34
CA PHE A 4 1.73 -3.48 -27.57
C PHE A 4 0.94 -3.32 -26.27
N VAL A 5 1.63 -3.58 -25.17
CA VAL A 5 1.12 -3.68 -23.80
C VAL A 5 1.48 -2.42 -22.99
N LEU A 6 0.46 -1.85 -22.31
CA LEU A 6 0.43 -0.95 -21.13
C LEU A 6 1.07 0.47 -21.25
N LEU A 7 0.47 1.53 -20.71
CA LEU A 7 0.55 1.89 -19.28
C LEU A 7 -0.61 2.76 -18.76
N CYS A 8 -0.94 2.55 -17.50
CA CYS A 8 -1.88 3.27 -16.66
C CYS A 8 -1.22 4.54 -16.10
N ASN A 9 -1.79 5.73 -16.33
CA ASN A 9 -1.37 6.94 -15.62
C ASN A 9 -2.29 7.18 -14.41
N MET A 10 -1.76 6.88 -13.21
CA MET A 10 -2.34 7.30 -11.94
C MET A 10 -1.92 8.76 -11.66
N LEU A 11 -2.90 9.65 -11.48
CA LEU A 11 -2.67 10.96 -10.87
C LEU A 11 -3.38 11.01 -9.52
N CYS A 12 -2.55 11.12 -8.48
CA CYS A 12 -2.92 11.15 -7.07
C CYS A 12 -2.83 12.61 -6.58
N ARG A 13 -3.90 13.15 -6.00
CA ARG A 13 -3.94 14.31 -5.08
C ARG A 13 -5.18 14.11 -4.21
N GLN A 14 -5.21 14.20 -2.88
CA GLN A 14 -4.27 14.55 -1.80
C GLN A 14 -4.97 13.99 -0.53
N LYS A 15 -4.37 13.27 0.42
CA LYS A 15 -3.19 13.58 1.22
C LYS A 15 -2.49 12.28 1.65
N GLN A 16 -1.17 12.34 1.52
CA GLN A 16 -0.12 11.56 2.18
C GLN A 16 0.23 10.18 1.57
N ASN A 17 1.26 10.26 0.72
CA ASN A 17 2.24 9.25 0.31
C ASN A 17 1.85 8.23 -0.77
N CYS A 18 1.84 8.71 -2.02
CA CYS A 18 2.31 7.93 -3.16
C CYS A 18 3.45 8.69 -3.83
N GLN A 19 4.70 8.26 -3.59
CA GLN A 19 5.84 8.74 -4.36
C GLN A 19 5.84 8.04 -5.73
N ALA A 20 5.64 8.82 -6.79
CA ALA A 20 5.86 8.38 -8.16
C ALA A 20 7.35 8.53 -8.48
N TRP A 21 8.01 7.44 -8.84
CA TRP A 21 9.33 7.48 -9.44
C TRP A 21 9.17 7.60 -10.96
N LEU A 22 9.69 8.69 -11.53
CA LEU A 22 9.94 8.80 -12.96
C LEU A 22 11.14 7.90 -13.28
N SER A 23 10.92 6.66 -13.74
CA SER A 23 11.98 5.96 -14.47
C SER A 23 12.13 6.61 -15.83
N ARG A 24 13.03 7.60 -15.89
CA ARG A 24 13.72 8.04 -17.09
C ARG A 24 14.25 6.79 -17.80
N LEU A 25 13.68 6.45 -18.96
CA LEU A 25 14.27 5.45 -19.85
C LEU A 25 15.02 6.20 -20.95
N ASP A 26 16.33 6.21 -20.78
CA ASP A 26 17.31 6.65 -21.76
C ASP A 26 17.22 5.76 -23.01
N LYS A 27 16.92 6.36 -24.16
CA LYS A 27 17.45 5.91 -25.45
C LYS A 27 17.43 7.05 -26.45
N TRP A 28 18.55 7.77 -26.54
CA TRP A 28 18.80 8.71 -27.62
C TRP A 28 19.11 7.92 -28.89
N ARG A 29 18.39 8.22 -29.97
CA ARG A 29 18.86 7.96 -31.33
C ARG A 29 19.40 9.30 -31.82
N GLU A 30 20.69 9.37 -32.12
CA GLU A 30 21.28 10.57 -32.73
C GLU A 30 20.62 10.79 -34.09
N ILE A 31 19.97 11.94 -34.25
CA ILE A 31 19.42 12.41 -35.53
C ILE A 31 20.37 13.49 -36.03
N PRO A 32 20.83 13.46 -37.30
CA PRO A 32 21.73 14.47 -37.83
C PRO A 32 21.04 15.84 -37.84
N GLU A 33 21.76 16.84 -37.35
CA GLU A 33 21.33 18.23 -37.26
C GLU A 33 21.25 18.85 -38.66
N THR A 34 20.08 18.76 -39.31
CA THR A 34 19.80 19.57 -40.51
C THR A 34 18.38 20.13 -40.51
N THR A 35 18.35 21.48 -40.53
CA THR A 35 17.32 22.39 -41.06
C THR A 35 15.95 22.45 -40.39
N GLN A 36 15.76 23.52 -39.61
CA GLN A 36 14.54 24.30 -39.30
C GLN A 36 13.26 23.57 -38.86
N PRO A 37 12.56 24.08 -37.82
CA PRO A 37 11.49 23.36 -37.17
C PRO A 37 10.28 23.24 -38.12
N PRO A 38 9.79 22.02 -38.43
CA PRO A 38 8.43 21.91 -38.91
C PRO A 38 7.55 22.47 -37.79
N HIS A 39 6.67 23.41 -38.15
CA HIS A 39 5.59 23.90 -37.32
C HIS A 39 5.03 22.75 -36.49
N CYS A 40 5.23 22.79 -35.16
CA CYS A 40 4.62 21.84 -34.25
C CYS A 40 3.13 22.14 -34.21
N GLU A 41 2.37 21.72 -35.22
CA GLU A 41 0.97 21.42 -34.98
C GLU A 41 0.96 20.33 -33.93
N ALA A 42 0.45 20.68 -32.76
CA ALA A 42 0.21 19.76 -31.66
C ALA A 42 -0.41 18.50 -32.25
N HIS A 43 0.36 17.40 -32.26
CA HIS A 43 -0.15 16.09 -32.58
C HIS A 43 -1.28 15.86 -31.57
N LEU A 44 -2.51 16.07 -32.04
CA LEU A 44 -3.71 15.81 -31.27
C LEU A 44 -3.55 14.40 -30.73
N GLU A 45 -3.49 14.28 -29.41
CA GLU A 45 -3.74 13.03 -28.73
C GLU A 45 -5.13 12.54 -29.16
N ARG A 46 -5.21 11.81 -30.28
CA ARG A 46 -6.47 11.27 -30.80
C ARG A 46 -6.84 10.07 -29.95
N VAL A 47 -7.40 10.36 -28.78
CA VAL A 47 -7.94 9.37 -27.85
C VAL A 47 -9.02 8.55 -28.57
N ILE A 48 -8.83 7.24 -28.67
CA ILE A 48 -9.78 6.31 -29.31
C ILE A 48 -11.08 6.23 -28.50
N GLU A 49 -10.96 6.06 -27.18
CA GLU A 49 -12.09 6.05 -26.25
C GLU A 49 -11.58 6.30 -24.82
N ARG A 50 -12.37 7.02 -23.99
CA ARG A 50 -12.05 7.29 -22.58
C ARG A 50 -13.17 6.79 -21.69
N HIS A 51 -12.81 6.05 -20.65
CA HIS A 51 -13.73 5.61 -19.61
C HIS A 51 -13.21 6.04 -18.24
N VAL A 52 -14.08 6.64 -17.42
CA VAL A 52 -13.76 7.06 -16.05
C VAL A 52 -14.74 6.36 -15.11
N PHE A 53 -14.20 5.73 -14.08
CA PHE A 53 -14.98 5.13 -13.01
C PHE A 53 -14.60 5.77 -11.68
N SER A 54 -15.61 6.15 -10.90
CA SER A 54 -15.45 6.68 -9.55
C SER A 54 -16.32 5.90 -8.57
N GLY A 55 -15.86 5.78 -7.33
CA GLY A 55 -16.57 5.07 -6.27
C GLY A 55 -15.62 4.59 -5.18
N VAL A 56 -16.16 4.24 -4.02
CA VAL A 56 -15.39 3.76 -2.87
C VAL A 56 -14.69 2.45 -3.21
N GLN A 57 -13.36 2.41 -3.01
CA GLN A 57 -12.55 1.21 -3.24
C GLN A 57 -12.03 0.66 -1.91
N ILE A 58 -12.62 -0.44 -1.47
CA ILE A 58 -12.15 -1.16 -0.27
C ILE A 58 -10.77 -1.78 -0.56
N PRO A 59 -9.75 -1.53 0.27
CA PRO A 59 -8.46 -2.20 0.18
C PRO A 59 -8.58 -3.72 0.35
N GLY A 60 -7.69 -4.47 -0.28
CA GLY A 60 -7.68 -5.93 -0.16
C GLY A 60 -6.70 -6.60 -1.11
N MET A 61 -6.34 -7.85 -0.79
CA MET A 61 -5.44 -8.65 -1.63
C MET A 61 -6.10 -9.11 -2.93
N GLU A 62 -7.44 -9.16 -2.93
CA GLU A 62 -8.27 -9.60 -4.04
C GLU A 62 -8.22 -8.64 -5.24
N TRP A 63 -8.09 -9.23 -6.43
CA TRP A 63 -8.15 -8.49 -7.70
C TRP A 63 -9.60 -8.19 -8.08
N LYS A 64 -9.90 -6.91 -8.31
CA LYS A 64 -11.19 -6.45 -8.84
C LYS A 64 -11.08 -6.28 -10.34
N ILE A 65 -12.07 -6.78 -11.08
CA ILE A 65 -12.15 -6.67 -12.54
C ILE A 65 -13.15 -5.59 -12.90
N LYS A 66 -12.78 -4.71 -13.84
CA LYS A 66 -13.67 -3.70 -14.43
C LYS A 66 -13.63 -3.81 -15.93
N GLY A 67 -14.81 -3.67 -16.53
CA GLY A 67 -14.99 -3.65 -17.96
C GLY A 67 -15.70 -2.38 -18.40
N HIS A 68 -15.31 -1.86 -19.55
CA HIS A 68 -16.03 -0.87 -20.32
C HIS A 68 -16.30 -1.45 -21.71
N ARG A 69 -17.55 -1.40 -22.14
CA ARG A 69 -17.96 -1.76 -23.51
C ARG A 69 -18.43 -0.47 -24.16
N GLY A 70 -17.52 0.24 -24.81
CA GLY A 70 -17.88 1.44 -25.53
C GLY A 70 -18.23 1.16 -26.98
N ARG A 71 -18.25 2.24 -27.76
CA ARG A 71 -18.68 2.23 -29.16
C ARG A 71 -17.52 1.90 -30.10
N ALA A 72 -16.32 2.37 -29.75
CA ALA A 72 -15.11 2.16 -30.53
C ALA A 72 -14.23 1.04 -29.94
N ALA A 73 -14.32 0.77 -28.63
CA ALA A 73 -13.46 -0.20 -27.97
C ALA A 73 -14.17 -0.99 -26.85
N ARG A 74 -13.54 -2.10 -26.45
CA ARG A 74 -13.87 -2.84 -25.22
C ARG A 74 -12.62 -2.88 -24.35
N ILE A 75 -12.73 -2.32 -23.15
CA ILE A 75 -11.62 -2.21 -22.20
C ILE A 75 -11.93 -3.13 -21.03
N SER A 76 -10.98 -3.98 -20.64
CA SER A 76 -11.08 -4.78 -19.41
C SER A 76 -9.76 -4.67 -18.66
N TYR A 77 -9.82 -4.39 -17.37
CA TYR A 77 -8.64 -4.28 -16.53
C TYR A 77 -8.91 -4.81 -15.13
N ARG A 78 -7.84 -5.27 -14.48
CA ARG A 78 -7.85 -5.66 -13.08
C ARG A 78 -7.09 -4.64 -12.25
N TYR A 79 -7.57 -4.39 -11.05
CA TYR A 79 -6.91 -3.51 -10.09
C TYR A 79 -7.15 -4.04 -8.68
N ARG A 80 -6.26 -3.67 -7.76
CA ARG A 80 -6.45 -3.84 -6.32
C ARG A 80 -5.92 -2.60 -5.61
N VAL A 81 -6.46 -2.32 -4.44
CA VAL A 81 -6.02 -1.22 -3.59
C VAL A 81 -5.41 -1.85 -2.35
N LEU A 82 -4.19 -1.44 -2.02
CA LEU A 82 -3.48 -1.91 -0.85
C LEU A 82 -3.18 -0.71 0.04
N CYS A 83 -3.21 -0.92 1.35
CA CYS A 83 -2.73 0.07 2.30
C CYS A 83 -1.21 0.21 2.20
N SER A 84 -0.69 1.36 2.64
CA SER A 84 0.75 1.53 2.85
C SER A 84 1.27 0.52 3.90
N PRO A 85 2.57 0.20 3.90
CA PRO A 85 3.14 -0.70 4.90
C PRO A 85 2.77 -0.25 6.32
N HIS A 86 2.38 -1.22 7.17
CA HIS A 86 1.96 -1.00 8.56
C HIS A 86 0.63 -0.26 8.75
N TYR A 87 -0.12 0.00 7.68
CA TYR A 87 -1.48 0.50 7.76
C TYR A 87 -2.47 -0.59 7.40
N TYR A 88 -3.54 -0.67 8.18
CA TYR A 88 -4.56 -1.72 8.11
C TYR A 88 -5.95 -1.10 8.11
N ASP A 89 -6.98 -1.94 8.16
CA ASP A 89 -8.41 -1.60 8.07
C ASP A 89 -8.88 -1.16 6.66
N TYR A 90 -10.20 -0.95 6.52
CA TYR A 90 -10.84 -0.60 5.25
C TYR A 90 -10.60 0.87 4.82
N THR A 91 -10.06 1.69 5.73
CA THR A 91 -9.70 3.10 5.53
C THR A 91 -8.19 3.33 5.43
N CYS A 92 -7.36 2.32 5.69
CA CYS A 92 -5.90 2.43 5.81
C CYS A 92 -5.46 3.45 6.88
N ALA A 93 -6.26 3.66 7.93
CA ALA A 93 -5.99 4.67 8.95
C ALA A 93 -5.32 4.08 10.19
N LYS A 94 -5.56 2.80 10.49
CA LYS A 94 -4.99 2.12 11.65
C LYS A 94 -3.54 1.73 11.42
N PHE A 95 -2.64 2.35 12.16
CA PHE A 95 -1.21 2.05 12.12
C PHE A 95 -0.84 0.95 13.13
N CYS A 96 -0.15 -0.09 12.66
CA CYS A 96 0.48 -1.08 13.50
C CYS A 96 1.81 -1.55 12.89
N ARG A 97 2.91 -1.32 13.59
CA ARG A 97 4.22 -1.85 13.23
C ARG A 97 4.67 -2.81 14.34
N PRO A 98 5.05 -4.06 14.02
CA PRO A 98 5.55 -5.00 15.03
C PRO A 98 6.69 -4.39 15.83
N ARG A 99 6.70 -4.68 17.13
CA ARG A 99 7.68 -4.15 18.08
C ARG A 99 8.04 -5.23 19.10
N ASP A 100 9.31 -5.24 19.50
CA ASP A 100 9.84 -6.13 20.52
C ASP A 100 10.97 -5.40 21.27
N ASP A 101 10.56 -4.44 22.09
CA ASP A 101 11.45 -3.59 22.89
C ASP A 101 10.74 -3.17 24.18
N ARG A 102 11.40 -2.36 25.02
CA ARG A 102 10.84 -1.90 26.31
C ARG A 102 9.45 -1.23 26.20
N PHE A 103 9.06 -0.73 25.04
CA PHE A 103 7.77 -0.07 24.80
C PHE A 103 6.68 -1.00 24.26
N GLY A 104 6.98 -2.29 24.08
CA GLY A 104 5.98 -3.28 23.72
C GLY A 104 6.53 -4.49 22.98
N HIS A 105 5.83 -5.61 23.18
CA HIS A 105 6.18 -6.92 22.65
C HIS A 105 4.97 -7.48 21.88
N TYR A 106 4.83 -7.12 20.61
CA TYR A 106 3.65 -7.48 19.80
C TYR A 106 3.92 -7.61 18.30
N LYS A 107 3.07 -8.42 17.66
CA LYS A 107 2.86 -8.46 16.21
C LYS A 107 1.53 -7.79 15.86
N CYS A 108 1.30 -7.56 14.58
CA CYS A 108 0.06 -6.99 14.07
C CYS A 108 -0.71 -8.07 13.33
N ASP A 109 -2.01 -8.20 13.58
CA ASP A 109 -2.87 -9.09 12.80
C ASP A 109 -3.34 -8.45 11.48
N GLU A 110 -4.23 -9.14 10.76
CA GLU A 110 -4.76 -8.67 9.48
C GLU A 110 -5.65 -7.42 9.61
N GLN A 111 -6.21 -7.18 10.79
CA GLN A 111 -7.00 -5.99 11.12
C GLN A 111 -6.13 -4.88 11.69
N GLY A 112 -4.82 -5.10 11.85
CA GLY A 112 -3.87 -4.17 12.44
C GLY A 112 -4.00 -4.05 13.96
N ASP A 113 -4.68 -4.98 14.63
CA ASP A 113 -4.67 -5.07 16.09
C ASP A 113 -3.34 -5.62 16.59
N LYS A 114 -2.93 -5.16 17.77
CA LYS A 114 -1.72 -5.65 18.43
C LYS A 114 -2.02 -7.01 19.04
N VAL A 115 -1.24 -8.00 18.64
CA VAL A 115 -1.24 -9.34 19.22
C VAL A 115 0.03 -9.48 20.05
N CYS A 116 -0.13 -9.59 21.37
CA CYS A 116 1.00 -9.70 22.28
C CYS A 116 1.81 -10.97 21.99
N LEU A 117 3.13 -10.84 22.10
CA LEU A 117 4.02 -11.99 22.12
C LEU A 117 3.75 -12.84 23.37
N GLU A 118 4.14 -14.11 23.31
CA GLU A 118 3.92 -15.04 24.41
C GLU A 118 4.51 -14.51 25.72
N GLY A 119 3.71 -14.56 26.79
CA GLY A 119 4.11 -14.06 28.09
C GLY A 119 4.00 -12.54 28.28
N TRP A 120 3.46 -11.79 27.31
CA TRP A 120 3.21 -10.36 27.43
C TRP A 120 1.72 -10.03 27.40
N GLN A 121 1.35 -8.94 28.07
CA GLN A 121 -0.02 -8.45 28.15
C GLN A 121 -0.08 -6.91 28.29
N GLY A 122 -1.29 -6.38 28.28
CA GLY A 122 -1.56 -4.94 28.34
C GLY A 122 -1.87 -4.35 26.96
N PRO A 123 -2.33 -3.09 26.89
CA PRO A 123 -2.78 -2.45 25.66
C PRO A 123 -1.67 -2.24 24.62
N ASN A 124 -0.40 -2.23 25.03
CA ASN A 124 0.77 -2.20 24.15
C ASN A 124 1.69 -3.41 24.36
N CYS A 125 1.21 -4.45 25.03
CA CYS A 125 2.00 -5.64 25.34
C CYS A 125 3.32 -5.32 26.05
N GLU A 126 3.26 -4.38 26.99
CA GLU A 126 4.39 -3.86 27.76
C GLU A 126 4.53 -4.50 29.15
N THR A 127 3.54 -5.27 29.58
CA THR A 127 3.51 -5.90 30.91
C THR A 127 3.84 -7.38 30.79
N ALA A 128 4.85 -7.85 31.53
CA ALA A 128 5.19 -9.26 31.59
C ALA A 128 4.13 -10.03 32.39
N VAL A 129 3.78 -11.23 31.91
CA VAL A 129 2.94 -12.20 32.62
C VAL A 129 3.82 -12.99 33.57
N CYS A 130 3.61 -12.84 34.87
CA CYS A 130 4.43 -13.49 35.89
C CYS A 130 4.18 -15.00 35.98
N LYS A 131 5.11 -15.70 36.64
CA LYS A 131 4.97 -17.13 36.91
C LYS A 131 3.64 -17.45 37.59
N LEU A 132 3.03 -18.57 37.23
CA LEU A 132 1.83 -19.05 37.92
C LEU A 132 2.11 -19.22 39.42
N GLY A 133 1.23 -18.66 40.25
CA GLY A 133 1.37 -18.67 41.71
C GLY A 133 2.21 -17.53 42.28
N CYS A 134 2.67 -16.57 41.45
CA CYS A 134 3.27 -15.34 41.94
C CYS A 134 2.24 -14.54 42.75
N HIS A 135 2.65 -13.96 43.88
CA HIS A 135 1.74 -13.27 44.79
C HIS A 135 1.16 -12.01 44.10
N PRO A 136 -0.17 -11.81 44.08
CA PRO A 136 -0.79 -10.72 43.32
C PRO A 136 -0.40 -9.32 43.82
N ASP A 137 -0.24 -9.17 45.14
CA ASP A 137 0.04 -7.86 45.77
C ASP A 137 1.52 -7.65 46.14
N HIS A 138 2.33 -8.71 46.12
CA HIS A 138 3.69 -8.70 46.69
C HIS A 138 4.73 -9.34 45.77
N GLY A 139 4.31 -9.96 44.67
CA GLY A 139 5.18 -10.52 43.66
C GLY A 139 5.16 -9.66 42.41
N PHE A 140 6.31 -9.55 41.74
CA PHE A 140 6.40 -8.86 40.45
C PHE A 140 7.33 -9.60 39.49
N CYS A 141 7.25 -9.25 38.20
CA CYS A 141 8.13 -9.78 37.18
C CYS A 141 8.42 -8.70 36.14
N SER A 142 9.68 -8.58 35.74
CA SER A 142 10.09 -7.74 34.59
C SER A 142 10.23 -8.54 33.31
N VAL A 143 10.31 -9.87 33.43
CA VAL A 143 10.43 -10.84 32.34
C VAL A 143 9.33 -11.89 32.51
N PRO A 144 8.69 -12.34 31.41
CA PRO A 144 7.63 -13.34 31.50
C PRO A 144 8.09 -14.63 32.20
N GLY A 145 7.23 -15.18 33.05
CA GLY A 145 7.48 -16.43 33.76
C GLY A 145 8.40 -16.34 34.99
N GLU A 146 8.88 -15.15 35.34
CA GLU A 146 9.59 -14.90 36.61
C GLU A 146 8.63 -14.52 37.75
N CYS A 147 9.15 -14.53 38.97
CA CYS A 147 8.49 -13.96 40.15
C CYS A 147 9.58 -13.55 41.14
N GLN A 148 9.55 -12.28 41.55
CA GLN A 148 10.43 -11.66 42.54
C GLN A 148 9.59 -11.15 43.71
#